data_AF-A0A537L3Q4-F1
#
_entry.id   AF-A0A537L3Q4-F1
#
_cell.length_a   1.000
_cell.length_b   1.000
_cell.length_c   1.000
_cell.angle_alpha   90.00
_cell.angle_beta   90.00
_cell.angle_gamma   90.00
#
_symmetry.space_group_name_H-M   'P 1'
#
loop_
_entity.id
_entity.type
_entity.pdbx_description
1 polymer ?
#
loop_
_entity_poly.entity_id
_entity_poly.type
_entity_poly.pdbx_seq_one_letter_code
_entity_poly.pdbx_strand_id
1 'polypeptide(L)'
;MTVRHVRMRWLVITLAAILIATPALYAADQQQLLIYHWWTAGGERQAMQVIFDWFTKKNPTTKIVDNPVAGGGGITLKTVLLGMLAAK
;
A
#
# COMPACT_ATOMS: atom_id res chain seq x y z
N MET A 1 -10.87 -10.54 54.70
CA MET A 1 -10.08 -11.08 53.58
C MET A 1 -10.89 -11.01 52.29
N THR A 2 -10.93 -9.87 51.57
CA THR A 2 -11.73 -9.81 50.31
C THR A 2 -11.30 -8.76 49.28
N VAL A 3 -10.19 -8.05 49.50
CA VAL A 3 -9.77 -6.92 48.62
C VAL A 3 -8.75 -7.36 47.54
N ARG A 4 -8.00 -8.45 47.78
CA ARG A 4 -6.99 -8.97 46.83
C ARG A 4 -7.60 -9.50 45.53
N HIS A 5 -8.78 -10.12 45.59
CA HIS A 5 -9.40 -10.74 44.42
C HIS A 5 -9.96 -9.72 43.41
N VAL A 6 -10.42 -8.55 43.88
CA VAL A 6 -10.95 -7.50 43.00
C VAL A 6 -9.81 -6.85 42.22
N ARG A 7 -8.75 -6.37 42.88
CA ARG A 7 -7.57 -5.78 42.23
C ARG A 7 -6.92 -6.71 41.19
N MET A 8 -6.86 -8.01 41.48
CA MET A 8 -6.29 -9.00 40.57
C MET A 8 -7.19 -9.26 39.35
N ARG A 9 -8.52 -9.17 39.50
CA ARG A 9 -9.47 -9.30 38.37
C ARG A 9 -9.41 -8.09 37.42
N TRP A 10 -9.20 -6.88 37.95
CA TRP A 10 -9.01 -5.67 37.12
C TRP A 10 -7.64 -5.64 36.41
N LEU A 11 -6.58 -6.13 37.06
CA LEU A 11 -5.25 -6.28 36.44
C LEU A 11 -5.24 -7.26 35.25
N VAL A 12 -5.96 -8.39 35.37
CA VAL A 12 -6.09 -9.37 34.28
C VAL A 12 -6.87 -8.80 33.08
N ILE A 13 -7.90 -7.98 33.32
CA ILE A 13 -8.67 -7.33 32.25
C ILE A 13 -7.84 -6.28 31.51
N THR A 14 -7.02 -5.49 32.22
CA THR A 14 -6.09 -4.54 31.57
C THR A 14 -4.97 -5.23 30.78
N LEU A 15 -4.47 -6.37 31.25
CA LEU A 15 -3.45 -7.14 30.53
C LEU A 15 -4.02 -7.82 29.28
N ALA A 16 -5.26 -8.31 29.36
CA ALA A 16 -5.97 -8.90 28.22
C ALA A 16 -6.31 -7.88 27.12
N ALA A 17 -6.63 -6.62 27.50
CA ALA A 17 -6.89 -5.55 26.53
C ALA A 17 -5.64 -5.16 25.71
N ILE A 18 -4.44 -5.28 26.27
CA ILE A 18 -3.17 -5.01 25.56
C ILE A 18 -2.87 -6.14 24.55
N LEU A 19 -3.26 -7.38 24.83
CA LEU A 19 -3.01 -8.52 23.94
C LEU A 19 -3.94 -8.51 22.70
N ILE A 20 -5.17 -8.01 22.84
CA ILE A 20 -6.17 -7.98 21.74
C ILE A 20 -5.93 -6.82 20.75
N ALA A 21 -5.15 -5.80 21.13
CA ALA A 21 -4.82 -4.67 20.26
C ALA A 21 -3.62 -4.92 19.31
N THR A 22 -2.97 -6.08 19.42
CA THR A 22 -1.78 -6.41 18.62
C THR A 22 -1.97 -6.60 17.11
N PRO A 23 -3.13 -7.02 16.54
CA PRO A 23 -3.22 -7.17 15.09
C PRO A 23 -3.22 -5.82 14.34
N ALA A 24 -3.45 -4.70 15.03
CA ALA A 24 -3.35 -3.36 14.45
C ALA A 24 -1.89 -2.84 14.38
N LEU A 25 -0.95 -3.47 15.10
CA LEU A 25 0.47 -3.09 15.12
C LEU A 25 1.30 -3.84 14.07
N TYR A 26 0.76 -4.89 13.46
CA TYR A 26 1.21 -5.31 12.14
C TYR A 26 0.63 -4.32 11.13
N ALA A 27 1.12 -3.08 11.18
CA ALA A 27 0.98 -2.16 10.06
C ALA A 27 1.43 -2.96 8.82
N ALA A 28 0.44 -3.32 8.01
CA ALA A 28 0.59 -4.13 6.83
C ALA A 28 1.81 -3.61 6.08
N ASP A 29 2.75 -4.50 5.79
CA ASP A 29 3.74 -4.27 4.74
C ASP A 29 2.91 -4.11 3.45
N GLN A 30 2.48 -2.87 3.18
CA GLN A 30 1.57 -2.55 2.09
C GLN A 30 2.34 -2.88 0.83
N GLN A 31 2.06 -4.05 0.26
CA GLN A 31 2.73 -4.54 -0.93
C GLN A 31 2.68 -3.42 -1.98
N GLN A 32 3.84 -2.94 -2.41
CA GLN A 32 3.90 -1.82 -3.36
C GLN A 32 3.88 -2.37 -4.78
N LEU A 33 2.98 -1.85 -5.59
CA LEU A 33 2.97 -2.08 -7.03
C LEU A 33 3.50 -0.83 -7.74
N LEU A 34 4.75 -0.89 -8.18
CA LEU A 34 5.34 0.16 -9.01
C LEU A 34 4.85 0.03 -10.44
N ILE A 35 4.26 1.11 -10.97
CA ILE A 35 3.70 1.13 -12.32
C ILE A 35 4.44 2.19 -13.13
N TYR A 36 5.07 1.75 -14.22
CA TYR A 36 5.67 2.62 -15.22
C TYR A 36 4.83 2.57 -16.50
N HIS A 37 4.41 3.72 -17.00
CA HIS A 37 3.60 3.81 -18.22
C HIS A 37 3.81 5.16 -18.94
N TRP A 38 3.34 5.26 -20.19
CA TRP A 38 3.41 6.49 -20.99
C TRP A 38 2.05 7.14 -21.30
N TRP A 39 0.98 6.62 -20.70
CA TRP A 39 -0.38 7.14 -20.82
C TRP A 39 -0.57 8.41 -20.00
N THR A 40 -0.18 9.55 -20.56
CA THR A 40 -0.17 10.84 -19.87
C THR A 40 -1.00 11.90 -20.60
N ALA A 41 -1.47 11.66 -21.82
CA ALA A 41 -2.33 12.59 -22.54
C ALA A 41 -3.80 12.47 -22.09
N GLY A 42 -4.58 13.54 -22.27
CA GLY A 42 -6.00 13.69 -21.90
C GLY A 42 -6.76 12.40 -21.53
N GLY A 43 -7.30 11.69 -22.53
CA GLY A 43 -8.08 10.46 -22.33
C GLY A 43 -7.27 9.26 -21.86
N GLU A 44 -5.97 9.20 -22.14
CA GLU A 44 -5.09 8.13 -21.65
C GLU A 44 -4.98 8.17 -20.12
N ARG A 45 -4.87 9.37 -19.54
CA ARG A 45 -4.87 9.55 -18.08
C ARG A 45 -6.21 9.13 -17.47
N GLN A 46 -7.32 9.45 -18.13
CA GLN A 46 -8.65 9.02 -17.66
C GLN A 46 -8.77 7.50 -17.64
N ALA A 47 -8.29 6.83 -18.70
CA ALA A 47 -8.25 5.37 -18.75
C ALA A 47 -7.34 4.78 -17.65
N MET A 48 -6.17 5.40 -17.40
CA MET A 48 -5.27 4.96 -16.33
C MET A 48 -5.92 5.07 -14.94
N GLN A 49 -6.65 6.16 -14.67
CA GLN A 49 -7.36 6.33 -13.42
C GLN A 49 -8.41 5.23 -13.20
N VAL A 50 -9.16 4.85 -14.24
CA VAL A 50 -10.13 3.73 -14.16
C VAL A 50 -9.44 2.42 -13.79
N ILE A 51 -8.25 2.17 -14.33
CA ILE A 51 -7.44 0.98 -14.00
C ILE A 51 -6.99 1.03 -12.53
N PHE A 52 -6.50 2.19 -12.07
CA PHE A 52 -6.07 2.38 -10.68
C PHE A 52 -7.24 2.17 -9.72
N ASP A 53 -8.39 2.78 -9.98
CA ASP A 53 -9.59 2.66 -9.15
C ASP A 53 -10.05 1.21 -9.03
N TRP A 54 -10.12 0.50 -10.17
CA TRP A 54 -10.49 -0.91 -10.18
C TRP A 54 -9.48 -1.79 -9.44
N PHE A 55 -8.18 -1.55 -9.65
CA PHE A 55 -7.12 -2.31 -9.00
C PHE A 55 -7.13 -2.10 -7.49
N THR A 56 -7.20 -0.86 -7.02
CA THR A 56 -7.25 -0.51 -5.59
C THR A 56 -8.50 -1.08 -4.93
N LYS A 57 -9.65 -1.06 -5.63
CA LYS A 57 -10.88 -1.70 -5.13
C LYS A 57 -10.72 -3.21 -4.94
N LYS A 58 -10.00 -3.87 -5.85
CA LYS A 58 -9.78 -5.33 -5.80
C LYS A 58 -8.63 -5.73 -4.85
N ASN A 59 -7.66 -4.84 -4.63
CA ASN A 59 -6.45 -5.09 -3.85
C ASN A 59 -6.24 -3.97 -2.81
N PRO A 60 -7.10 -3.88 -1.77
CA PRO A 60 -7.09 -2.76 -0.81
C PRO A 60 -5.83 -2.70 0.07
N THR A 61 -5.04 -3.77 0.12
CA THR A 61 -3.79 -3.86 0.88
C THR A 61 -2.55 -3.53 0.05
N THR A 62 -2.71 -3.31 -1.26
CA THR A 62 -1.60 -3.06 -2.19
C THR A 62 -1.58 -1.58 -2.56
N LYS A 63 -0.44 -0.92 -2.32
CA LYS A 63 -0.26 0.49 -2.65
C LYS A 63 0.29 0.62 -4.07
N ILE A 64 -0.44 1.34 -4.94
CA ILE A 64 0.10 1.73 -6.26
C ILE A 64 1.14 2.85 -6.07
N VAL A 65 2.28 2.70 -6.72
CA VAL A 65 3.30 3.74 -6.88
C VAL A 65 3.38 4.07 -8.36
N ASP A 66 2.78 5.20 -8.74
CA ASP A 66 2.67 5.62 -10.12
C ASP A 66 3.91 6.41 -10.59
N ASN A 67 4.51 5.99 -11.71
CA ASN A 67 5.69 6.60 -12.32
C ASN A 67 5.45 6.87 -13.82
N PRO A 68 4.62 7.87 -14.16
CA PRO A 68 4.30 8.19 -15.55
C PRO A 68 5.48 8.87 -16.25
N VAL A 69 5.73 8.47 -17.50
CA VAL A 69 6.74 9.09 -18.37
C VAL A 69 6.05 9.66 -19.60
N ALA A 70 6.06 10.98 -19.75
CA ALA A 70 5.46 11.62 -20.93
C ALA A 70 6.23 11.27 -22.21
N GLY A 71 5.48 10.96 -23.27
CA GLY A 71 6.03 10.62 -24.58
C GLY A 71 5.19 9.54 -25.26
N GLY A 72 4.45 9.93 -26.30
CA GLY A 72 3.60 9.01 -27.06
C GLY A 72 4.37 7.80 -27.59
N GLY A 73 3.73 6.63 -27.55
CA GLY A 73 4.34 5.38 -28.03
C GLY A 73 5.44 4.80 -27.13
N GLY A 74 5.71 5.40 -25.96
CA GLY A 74 6.59 4.82 -24.94
C GLY A 74 8.09 4.89 -25.25
N ILE A 75 8.52 5.66 -26.25
CA ILE A 75 9.94 5.78 -26.62
C ILE A 75 10.76 6.38 -25.47
N THR A 76 10.26 7.43 -24.81
CA THR A 76 10.91 8.02 -23.64
C THR A 76 11.00 7.00 -22.49
N LEU A 77 9.90 6.28 -22.22
CA LEU A 77 9.88 5.27 -21.18
C LEU A 77 10.88 4.13 -21.46
N LYS A 78 10.99 3.69 -22.72
CA LYS A 78 11.97 2.68 -23.12
C LYS A 78 13.40 3.11 -22.76
N THR A 79 13.78 4.36 -23.02
CA THR A 79 15.10 4.89 -22.65
C THR A 79 15.30 4.87 -21.13
N VAL A 80 14.29 5.28 -20.36
CA VAL A 80 14.32 5.22 -18.89
C VAL A 80 14.54 3.78 -18.39
N LEU A 81 13.77 2.82 -18.93
CA LEU A 81 13.88 1.40 -18.56
C LEU A 81 15.24 0.81 -18.92
N LEU A 82 15.80 1.15 -20.09
CA LEU A 82 17.14 0.73 -20.47
C LEU A 82 18.20 1.30 -19.52
N GLY A 83 18.07 2.56 -19.10
CA GLY A 83 18.95 3.17 -18.11
C GLY A 83 18.90 2.46 -16.75
N MET A 84 17.70 2.08 -16.30
CA MET A 84 17.52 1.31 -15.06
C MET A 84 18.15 -0.08 -15.14
N LEU A 85 18.04 -0.76 -16.27
CA LEU A 85 18.65 -2.07 -16.49
C LEU A 85 20.18 -2.00 -16.52
N ALA A 86 20.73 -0.94 -17.11
CA ALA A 86 22.18 -0.74 -17.18
C ALA A 86 22.80 -0.30 -15.85
N ALA A 87 22.02 0.31 -14.94
CA ALA A 87 22.45 0.72 -13.62
C ALA A 87 22.42 -0.41 -12.56
N LYS A 88 22.01 -1.62 -12.97
CA LYS A 88 22.00 -2.83 -12.14
C LYS A 88 23.30 -3.61 -12.27
#